data_AF-A0A3V9DZ77-F1
#
_entry.id   AF-A0A3V9DZ77-F1
#
_cell.length_a   1.000
_cell.length_b   1.000
_cell.length_c   1.000
_cell.angle_alpha   90.00
_cell.angle_beta   90.00
_cell.angle_gamma   90.00
#
_symmetry.space_group_name_H-M   'P 1'
#
loop_
_entity.id
_entity.type
_entity.pdbx_description
1 polymer ?
#
loop_
_entity_poly.entity_id
_entity_poly.type
_entity_poly.pdbx_seq_one_letter_code
_entity_poly.pdbx_strand_id
1 'polypeptide(L)'
;MLNDNLQYTRLSTICFLIGCYLFLYFFVFSLIDASINKRASFHQKYNQENIKNSFLKKIIEGENLVSKGYKLAFNLGFLVVMYFMLKNEM
;
A
#
# COMPACT_ATOMS: atom_id res chain seq x y z
N MET A 1 31.70 20.79 9.97
CA MET A 1 31.56 19.78 11.04
C MET A 1 30.15 19.70 11.64
N LEU A 2 29.58 20.76 12.24
CA LEU A 2 28.20 20.70 12.76
C LEU A 2 27.14 20.56 11.64
N ASN A 3 27.37 21.25 10.52
CA ASN A 3 26.47 21.24 9.35
C ASN A 3 26.47 19.88 8.62
N ASP A 4 27.63 19.22 8.53
CA ASP A 4 27.78 17.95 7.82
C ASP A 4 27.09 16.79 8.56
N ASN A 5 27.19 16.77 9.89
CA ASN A 5 26.49 15.80 10.73
C ASN A 5 24.96 15.98 10.64
N LEU A 6 24.47 17.22 10.64
CA LEU A 6 23.05 17.52 10.51
C LEU A 6 22.50 17.06 9.15
N GLN A 7 23.23 17.29 8.06
CA GLN A 7 22.83 16.83 6.72
C GLN A 7 22.88 15.30 6.57
N TYR A 8 23.86 14.64 7.19
CA TYR A 8 23.95 13.18 7.16
C TYR A 8 22.78 12.52 7.90
N THR A 9 22.40 13.04 9.07
CA THR A 9 21.22 12.55 9.82
C THR A 9 19.93 12.75 9.03
N ARG A 10 19.79 13.86 8.29
CA ARG A 10 18.63 14.14 7.44
C ARG A 10 18.52 13.17 6.26
N LEU A 11 19.63 12.98 5.52
CA LEU A 11 19.66 12.05 4.40
C LEU A 11 19.35 10.63 4.87
N SER A 12 19.92 10.21 6.00
CA SER A 12 19.64 8.92 6.62
C SER A 12 18.16 8.76 6.97
N THR A 13 17.53 9.79 7.55
CA THR A 13 16.11 9.77 7.92
C THR A 13 15.20 9.68 6.69
N ILE A 14 15.50 10.45 5.64
CA ILE A 14 14.77 10.41 4.36
C ILE A 14 14.93 9.03 3.69
N CYS A 15 16.15 8.48 3.64
CA CYS A 15 16.41 7.16 3.10
C CYS A 15 15.66 6.07 3.88
N PHE A 16 15.63 6.17 5.21
CA PHE A 16 14.87 5.25 6.06
C PHE A 16 13.37 5.31 5.76
N LEU A 17 12.81 6.52 5.65
CA LEU A 17 11.39 6.71 5.31
C LEU A 17 11.02 6.15 3.94
N ILE A 18 11.87 6.38 2.93
CA ILE A 18 11.69 5.80 1.59
C ILE A 18 11.76 4.27 1.68
N GLY A 19 12.71 3.72 2.45
CA GLY A 19 12.82 2.29 2.69
C GLY A 19 11.56 1.69 3.33
N CYS A 20 11.05 2.33 4.39
CA CYS A 20 9.79 1.94 5.04
C CYS A 20 8.61 2.02 4.08
N TYR A 21 8.53 3.08 3.27
CA TYR A 21 7.48 3.23 2.26
C TYR A 21 7.51 2.08 1.24
N LEU A 22 8.69 1.78 0.67
CA LEU A 22 8.85 0.70 -0.29
C LEU A 22 8.51 -0.66 0.35
N PHE A 23 8.95 -0.90 1.59
CA PHE A 23 8.62 -2.13 2.31
C PHE A 23 7.11 -2.28 2.52
N LEU A 24 6.43 -1.26 3.02
CA LEU A 24 4.98 -1.31 3.23
C LEU A 24 4.23 -1.47 1.88
N TYR A 25 4.66 -0.73 0.85
CA TYR A 25 4.01 -0.74 -0.45
C TYR A 25 4.15 -2.08 -1.19
N PHE A 26 5.34 -2.69 -1.17
CA PHE A 26 5.59 -3.92 -1.91
C PHE A 26 5.36 -5.18 -1.09
N PHE A 27 5.67 -5.17 0.21
CA PHE A 27 5.56 -6.36 1.06
C PHE A 27 4.19 -6.44 1.73
N VAL A 28 3.80 -5.42 2.50
CA VAL A 28 2.56 -5.46 3.28
C VAL A 28 1.34 -5.49 2.38
N PHE A 29 1.28 -4.65 1.34
CA PHE A 29 0.15 -4.69 0.42
C PHE A 29 0.08 -5.96 -0.43
N SER A 30 1.22 -6.55 -0.79
CA SER A 30 1.23 -7.85 -1.46
C SER A 30 0.67 -8.96 -0.56
N LEU A 31 0.99 -8.94 0.74
CA LEU A 31 0.39 -9.88 1.70
C LEU A 31 -1.11 -9.68 1.87
N ILE A 32 -1.59 -8.43 1.89
CA ILE A 32 -3.01 -8.11 1.97
C ILE A 32 -3.74 -8.60 0.71
N ASP A 33 -3.24 -8.26 -0.48
CA ASP A 33 -3.80 -8.72 -1.76
C ASP A 33 -3.80 -10.26 -1.85
N ALA A 34 -2.71 -10.93 -1.45
CA ALA A 34 -2.62 -12.39 -1.45
C ALA A 34 -3.63 -13.04 -0.47
N SER A 35 -3.87 -12.41 0.68
CA SER A 35 -4.82 -12.90 1.68
C SER A 35 -6.27 -12.77 1.21
N ILE A 36 -6.60 -11.66 0.54
CA ILE A 36 -7.91 -11.42 -0.08
C ILE A 36 -8.14 -12.44 -1.20
N ASN A 37 -7.17 -12.60 -2.11
CA ASN A 37 -7.24 -13.56 -3.22
C ASN A 37 -7.43 -15.01 -2.75
N LYS A 38 -6.79 -15.42 -1.64
CA LYS A 38 -7.00 -16.76 -1.06
C LYS A 38 -8.41 -16.95 -0.53
N ARG A 39 -9.03 -15.94 0.10
CA ARG A 39 -10.43 -16.02 0.57
C ARG A 39 -11.41 -16.03 -0.59
N ALA A 40 -11.19 -15.20 -1.60
CA ALA A 40 -11.99 -15.18 -2.82
C ALA A 40 -11.96 -16.56 -3.49
N SER A 41 -10.77 -17.14 -3.70
CA SER A 41 -10.58 -18.48 -4.27
C SER A 41 -11.28 -19.58 -3.46
N PHE A 42 -11.28 -19.49 -2.13
CA PHE A 42 -11.98 -20.46 -1.27
C PHE A 42 -13.50 -20.38 -1.46
N HIS A 43 -14.08 -19.18 -1.44
CA HIS A 43 -15.52 -19.00 -1.73
C HIS A 43 -15.88 -19.44 -3.15
N GLN A 44 -14.99 -19.20 -4.11
CA GLN A 44 -15.19 -19.58 -5.52
C GLN A 44 -15.12 -21.10 -5.72
N LYS A 45 -14.23 -21.80 -5.00
CA LYS A 45 -14.08 -23.26 -5.09
C LYS A 45 -15.23 -24.02 -4.42
N TYR A 46 -15.83 -23.47 -3.36
CA TYR A 46 -16.93 -24.11 -2.64
C TYR A 46 -18.34 -23.69 -3.09
N ASN A 47 -18.48 -22.68 -3.95
CA ASN A 47 -19.79 -22.18 -4.43
C ASN A 47 -19.89 -22.19 -5.97
N GLN A 48 -19.26 -23.18 -6.62
CA GLN A 48 -19.11 -23.27 -8.09
C GLN A 48 -20.42 -23.25 -8.88
N GLU A 49 -21.53 -23.71 -8.30
CA GLU A 49 -22.84 -23.73 -8.98
C GLU A 49 -23.45 -22.32 -9.15
N ASN A 50 -23.09 -21.35 -8.30
CA ASN A 50 -23.60 -19.97 -8.37
C ASN A 50 -22.76 -19.02 -9.25
N ILE A 51 -21.65 -19.50 -9.84
CA ILE A 51 -20.64 -18.64 -10.48
C ILE A 51 -21.03 -18.20 -11.89
N LYS A 52 -22.09 -18.77 -12.47
CA LYS A 52 -22.68 -18.27 -13.72
C LYS A 52 -23.34 -16.89 -13.56
N ASN A 53 -23.55 -16.40 -12.33
CA ASN A 53 -24.20 -15.11 -12.09
C ASN A 53 -23.19 -13.95 -12.08
N SER A 54 -23.55 -12.90 -12.83
CA SER A 54 -22.96 -11.55 -12.95
C SER A 54 -22.43 -10.92 -11.64
N PHE A 55 -22.84 -11.42 -10.49
CA PHE A 55 -22.47 -10.94 -9.15
C PHE A 55 -21.00 -11.14 -8.78
N LEU A 56 -20.40 -12.30 -9.10
CA LEU A 56 -18.98 -12.55 -8.78
C LEU A 56 -18.03 -11.70 -9.62
N LYS A 57 -18.42 -11.37 -10.86
CA LYS A 57 -17.65 -10.45 -11.69
C LYS A 57 -17.55 -9.06 -11.05
N LYS A 58 -18.64 -8.56 -10.46
CA LYS A 58 -18.65 -7.31 -9.68
C LYS A 58 -17.81 -7.38 -8.40
N ILE A 59 -17.74 -8.54 -7.75
CA ILE A 59 -16.90 -8.72 -6.55
C ILE A 59 -15.41 -8.68 -6.93
N ILE A 60 -15.01 -9.33 -8.01
CA ILE A 60 -13.61 -9.30 -8.50
C ILE A 60 -13.23 -7.89 -8.98
N GLU A 61 -14.13 -7.18 -9.67
CA GLU A 61 -13.92 -5.76 -10.02
C GLU A 61 -13.84 -4.87 -8.76
N GLY A 62 -14.65 -5.17 -7.74
CA GLY A 62 -14.62 -4.50 -6.43
C GLY A 62 -13.32 -4.72 -5.66
N GLU A 63 -12.75 -5.93 -5.68
CA GLU A 63 -11.45 -6.23 -5.06
C GLU A 63 -10.33 -5.41 -5.70
N ASN A 64 -10.34 -5.26 -7.03
CA ASN A 64 -9.38 -4.44 -7.74
C ASN A 64 -9.54 -2.94 -7.40
N LEU A 65 -10.77 -2.48 -7.19
CA LEU A 65 -11.09 -1.13 -6.72
C LEU A 65 -10.61 -0.89 -5.28
N VAL A 66 -10.82 -1.84 -4.38
CA VAL A 66 -10.33 -1.77 -2.98
C VAL A 66 -8.81 -1.79 -2.95
N SER A 67 -8.17 -2.64 -3.76
CA SER A 67 -6.70 -2.70 -3.91
C SER A 67 -6.10 -1.38 -4.34
N LYS A 68 -6.73 -0.74 -5.33
CA LYS A 68 -6.32 0.59 -5.80
C LYS A 68 -6.61 1.68 -4.76
N GLY A 69 -7.72 1.58 -4.05
CA GLY A 69 -8.15 2.57 -3.05
C GLY A 69 -7.19 2.70 -1.88
N TYR A 70 -6.82 1.59 -1.24
CA TYR A 70 -5.91 1.65 -0.09
C TYR A 70 -4.48 2.05 -0.51
N LYS A 71 -4.01 1.63 -1.70
CA LYS A 71 -2.71 2.06 -2.25
C LYS A 71 -2.67 3.56 -2.52
N LEU A 72 -3.76 4.11 -3.07
CA LEU A 72 -3.89 5.54 -3.30
C LEU A 72 -3.89 6.34 -1.99
N ALA A 73 -4.68 5.91 -1.00
CA ALA A 73 -4.71 6.54 0.32
C ALA A 73 -3.33 6.51 1.00
N PHE A 74 -2.61 5.40 0.87
CA PHE A 74 -1.25 5.27 1.39
C PHE A 74 -0.25 6.20 0.69
N ASN A 75 -0.29 6.29 -0.64
CA ASN A 75 0.59 7.18 -1.39
C ASN A 75 0.33 8.65 -1.04
N LEU A 76 -0.95 9.05 -0.93
CA LEU A 76 -1.32 10.39 -0.49
C LEU A 76 -0.86 10.68 0.94
N GLY A 77 -1.06 9.73 1.86
CA GLY A 77 -0.58 9.85 3.24
C GLY A 77 0.93 10.03 3.31
N PHE A 78 1.69 9.24 2.55
CA PHE A 78 3.15 9.36 2.48
C PHE A 78 3.59 10.71 1.92
N LEU A 79 2.93 11.19 0.86
CA LEU A 79 3.23 12.49 0.26
C LEU A 79 2.98 13.64 1.23
N VAL A 80 1.90 13.57 2.03
CA VAL A 80 1.60 14.54 3.08
C VAL A 80 2.67 14.51 4.18
N VAL A 81 3.08 13.34 4.65
CA VAL A 81 4.15 13.20 5.65
C VAL A 81 5.47 13.78 5.14
N MET A 82 5.86 13.43 3.91
CA MET A 82 7.06 13.96 3.27
C MET A 82 6.99 15.49 3.11
N TYR A 83 5.84 16.02 2.69
CA TYR A 83 5.64 17.46 2.57
C TYR A 83 5.79 18.18 3.92
N PHE A 84 5.19 17.66 4.99
CA PHE A 84 5.33 18.25 6.32
C PHE A 84 6.73 18.16 6.86
N MET A 85 7.45 17.04 6.64
CA MET A 85 8.85 16.93 7.04
C MET A 85 9.73 17.95 6.31
N LEU A 86 9.59 18.06 4.99
CA LEU A 86 10.33 19.06 4.21
C LEU A 86 9.97 20.50 4.62
N LYS A 87 8.70 20.75 4.97
CA LYS A 87 8.22 22.07 5.40
C LYS A 87 8.65 22.46 6.81
N ASN A 88 8.67 21.52 7.77
CA ASN A 88 9.10 21.80 9.15
C ASN A 88 10.64 21.86 9.27
N GLU A 89 11.37 21.31 8.30
CA GLU A 89 12.83 21.39 8.24
C GLU A 89 13.36 22.62 7.44
N MET A 90 12.47 23.37 6.76
CA MET A 90 12.73 24.71 6.18
C MET A 90 12.33 25.82 7.15
#